data_AF-A0A832R9Y1-F1
#
_entry.id   AF-A0A832R9Y1-F1
#
_cell.length_a   1.000
_cell.length_b   1.000
_cell.length_c   1.000
_cell.angle_alpha   90.00
_cell.angle_beta   90.00
_cell.angle_gamma   90.00
#
_symmetry.space_group_name_H-M   'P 1'
#
loop_
_entity.id
_entity.type
_entity.pdbx_description
1 polymer ?
#
loop_
_entity_poly.entity_id
_entity_poly.type
_entity_poly.pdbx_seq_one_letter_code
_entity_poly.pdbx_strand_id
1 'polypeptide(L)'
;MSLRIRLTLIVSLLFLSSMLLGVVLLVLSAKQRVTNEVSSTATLTFQLLDALLPLAEDARTEADYSDLLRKLRELENARHMVVSIEHPSNQQAAPADPVPAVAPAWFTRLVQDTPLEYRRALATAAGEVITIRTNPADEISEVWQETRRFLIVLSLALL
;
A
#
# COMPACT_ATOMS: atom_id res chain seq x y z
N MET A 1 11.39 52.00 4.70
CA MET A 1 10.25 51.08 4.44
C MET A 1 9.05 51.57 5.23
N SER A 2 7.88 51.77 4.60
CA SER A 2 6.70 52.26 5.32
C SER A 2 6.12 51.19 6.25
N LEU A 3 5.45 51.61 7.34
CA LEU A 3 4.79 50.70 8.28
C LEU A 3 3.80 49.76 7.57
N ARG A 4 3.16 50.24 6.50
CA ARG A 4 2.27 49.45 5.64
C ARG A 4 3.01 48.30 4.96
N ILE A 5 4.16 48.57 4.33
CA ILE A 5 4.96 47.54 3.65
C ILE A 5 5.41 46.47 4.65
N ARG A 6 5.87 46.89 5.85
CA ARG A 6 6.30 45.96 6.90
C ARG A 6 5.16 45.06 7.37
N LEU A 7 3.98 45.62 7.59
CA LEU A 7 2.81 44.86 8.02
C LEU A 7 2.35 43.88 6.94
N THR A 8 2.23 44.32 5.69
CA THR A 8 1.84 43.47 4.56
C THR A 8 2.81 42.30 4.40
N LEU A 9 4.12 42.55 4.47
CA LEU A 9 5.13 41.49 4.38
C LEU A 9 4.97 40.44 5.50
N ILE A 10 4.73 40.87 6.74
CA ILE A 10 4.54 39.94 7.86
C ILE A 10 3.30 39.09 7.66
N VAL A 11 2.17 39.69 7.28
CA VAL A 11 0.90 38.97 7.07
C VAL A 11 1.04 37.99 5.90
N SER A 12 1.62 38.40 4.77
CA SER A 12 1.87 37.52 3.63
C SER A 12 2.79 36.35 4.00
N LEU A 13 3.85 36.61 4.78
CA LEU A 13 4.76 35.56 5.22
C LEU A 13 4.08 34.56 6.16
N LEU A 14 3.27 35.05 7.10
CA LEU A 14 2.49 34.18 8.00
C LEU A 14 1.49 33.32 7.23
N PHE A 15 0.78 33.91 6.26
CA PHE A 15 -0.16 33.19 5.42
C PHE A 15 0.54 32.09 4.60
N LEU A 16 1.64 32.43 3.93
CA LEU A 16 2.43 31.48 3.16
C LEU A 16 2.98 30.36 4.04
N SER A 17 3.46 30.70 5.24
CA SER A 17 3.98 29.71 6.21
C SER A 17 2.88 28.76 6.69
N SER A 18 1.68 29.28 6.96
CA SER A 18 0.53 28.47 7.35
C SER A 18 0.10 27.53 6.24
N MET A 19 0.07 27.99 4.98
CA MET A 19 -0.22 27.13 3.84
C MET A 19 0.83 26.02 3.67
N LEU A 20 2.12 26.36 3.76
CA LEU A 20 3.20 25.38 3.65
C LEU A 20 3.11 24.31 4.74
N LEU A 21 2.81 24.72 5.98
CA LEU A 21 2.55 23.80 7.09
C LEU A 21 1.36 22.89 6.79
N GLY A 22 0.28 23.43 6.21
CA GLY A 22 -0.87 22.65 5.78
C GLY A 22 -0.52 21.56 4.75
N VAL A 23 0.32 21.88 3.75
CA VAL A 23 0.80 20.91 2.76
C VAL A 23 1.61 19.80 3.44
N VAL A 24 2.49 20.15 4.39
CA VAL A 24 3.26 19.16 5.15
C VAL A 24 2.34 18.22 5.93
N LEU A 25 1.36 18.76 6.67
CA LEU A 25 0.40 17.97 7.43
C LEU A 25 -0.47 17.08 6.53
N LEU A 26 -0.83 17.57 5.35
CA LEU A 26 -1.58 16.81 4.34
C LEU A 26 -0.79 15.58 3.90
N VAL A 27 0.50 15.74 3.56
CA VAL A 27 1.37 14.63 3.12
C VAL A 27 1.63 13.64 4.26
N LEU A 28 1.83 14.11 5.49
CA LEU A 28 1.97 13.23 6.66
C LEU A 28 0.69 12.41 6.90
N SER A 29 -0.47 13.04 6.75
CA SER A 29 -1.76 12.37 6.88
C SER A 29 -2.00 11.36 5.75
N ALA A 30 -1.57 11.68 4.53
CA ALA A 30 -1.56 10.76 3.40
C ALA A 30 -0.71 9.53 3.69
N LYS A 31 0.53 9.71 4.17
CA LYS A 31 1.41 8.61 4.61
C LYS A 31 0.72 7.71 5.62
N GLN A 32 0.15 8.29 6.68
CA GLN A 32 -0.50 7.50 7.73
C GLN A 32 -1.69 6.69 7.20
N ARG A 33 -2.50 7.26 6.29
CA ARG A 33 -3.62 6.56 5.67
C ARG A 33 -3.15 5.35 4.86
N VAL A 34 -2.17 5.54 3.97
CA VAL A 34 -1.61 4.44 3.19
C VAL A 34 -1.06 3.34 4.09
N THR A 35 -0.26 3.70 5.11
CA THR A 35 0.30 2.71 6.05
C THR A 35 -0.80 1.94 6.79
N ASN A 36 -1.83 2.63 7.27
CA ASN A 36 -2.92 2.01 8.01
C ASN A 36 -3.72 1.05 7.12
N GLU A 37 -4.13 1.49 5.93
CA GLU A 37 -4.98 0.70 5.04
C GLU A 37 -4.25 -0.55 4.55
N VAL A 38 -2.99 -0.40 4.14
CA VAL A 38 -2.14 -1.51 3.70
C VAL A 38 -1.90 -2.49 4.85
N SER A 39 -1.62 -2.01 6.06
CA SER A 39 -1.37 -2.86 7.23
C SER A 39 -2.62 -3.60 7.70
N SER A 40 -3.75 -2.92 7.76
CA SER A 40 -5.04 -3.53 8.14
C SER A 40 -5.47 -4.59 7.14
N THR A 41 -5.36 -4.30 5.83
CA THR A 41 -5.67 -5.28 4.79
C THR A 41 -4.74 -6.49 4.86
N ALA A 42 -3.43 -6.26 5.01
CA ALA A 42 -2.44 -7.33 5.19
C ALA A 42 -2.76 -8.22 6.39
N THR A 43 -2.98 -7.61 7.54
CA THR A 43 -3.24 -8.32 8.79
C THR A 43 -4.49 -9.20 8.67
N LEU A 44 -5.58 -8.67 8.12
CA LEU A 44 -6.82 -9.43 7.90
C LEU A 44 -6.60 -10.60 6.93
N THR A 45 -5.90 -10.37 5.83
CA THR A 45 -5.62 -11.45 4.87
C THR A 45 -4.76 -12.54 5.49
N PHE A 46 -3.73 -12.18 6.25
CA PHE A 46 -2.86 -13.16 6.92
C PHE A 46 -3.63 -13.96 7.99
N GLN A 47 -4.51 -13.32 8.76
CA GLN A 47 -5.36 -14.03 9.72
C GLN A 47 -6.34 -15.00 9.05
N LEU A 48 -6.94 -14.62 7.92
CA LEU A 48 -7.81 -15.50 7.14
C LEU A 48 -7.03 -16.70 6.58
N LEU A 49 -5.83 -16.44 6.06
CA LEU A 49 -4.94 -17.48 5.58
C LEU A 49 -4.56 -18.44 6.71
N ASP A 50 -4.21 -17.89 7.88
CA ASP A 50 -3.84 -18.69 9.05
C ASP A 50 -4.97 -19.60 9.52
N ALA A 51 -6.22 -19.15 9.40
CA ALA A 51 -7.41 -19.93 9.73
C ALA A 51 -7.76 -20.98 8.66
N LEU A 52 -7.52 -20.71 7.38
CA LEU A 52 -7.95 -21.58 6.27
C LEU A 52 -6.92 -22.65 5.90
N LEU A 53 -5.61 -22.37 6.02
CA LEU A 53 -4.55 -23.31 5.65
C LEU A 53 -4.62 -24.65 6.39
N PRO A 54 -4.78 -24.69 7.73
CA PRO A 54 -4.84 -25.96 8.46
C PRO A 54 -6.00 -26.85 8.01
N LEU A 55 -7.16 -26.26 7.67
CA LEU A 55 -8.33 -26.99 7.18
C LEU A 55 -8.08 -27.63 5.81
N ALA A 56 -7.28 -26.97 4.96
CA ALA A 56 -6.91 -27.49 3.64
C ALA A 56 -5.78 -28.52 3.71
N GLU A 57 -4.87 -28.41 4.69
CA GLU A 57 -3.81 -29.41 4.93
C GLU A 57 -4.37 -30.72 5.50
N ASP A 58 -5.42 -30.67 6.33
CA ASP A 58 -6.12 -31.86 6.83
C ASP A 58 -6.94 -32.59 5.74
N ALA A 59 -7.30 -31.89 4.66
CA ALA A 59 -7.98 -32.47 3.52
C ALA A 59 -6.97 -33.27 2.68
N ARG A 60 -6.98 -34.60 2.84
CA ARG A 60 -5.98 -35.57 2.34
C ARG A 60 -5.88 -35.71 0.80
N THR A 61 -6.38 -34.77 0.01
CA THR A 61 -6.47 -34.88 -1.45
C THR A 61 -5.83 -33.66 -2.12
N GLU A 62 -4.91 -33.87 -3.07
CA GLU A 62 -4.28 -32.80 -3.88
C GLU A 62 -5.30 -31.84 -4.55
N ALA A 63 -6.51 -32.33 -4.81
CA ALA A 63 -7.60 -31.55 -5.39
C ALA A 63 -8.05 -30.37 -4.49
N ASP A 64 -8.15 -30.58 -3.16
CA ASP A 64 -8.60 -29.55 -2.22
C ASP A 64 -7.53 -28.45 -2.04
N TYR A 65 -6.26 -28.85 -2.12
CA TYR A 65 -5.13 -27.95 -2.08
C TYR A 65 -5.07 -27.04 -3.33
N SER A 66 -5.29 -27.61 -4.51
CA SER A 66 -5.37 -26.84 -5.76
C SER A 66 -6.55 -25.85 -5.77
N ASP A 67 -7.66 -26.20 -5.11
CA ASP A 67 -8.84 -25.34 -5.00
C ASP A 67 -8.61 -24.18 -4.02
N LEU A 68 -7.91 -24.43 -2.91
CA LEU A 68 -7.45 -23.38 -2.00
C LEU A 68 -6.53 -22.38 -2.72
N LEU A 69 -5.53 -22.87 -3.47
CA LEU A 69 -4.61 -22.00 -4.21
C LEU A 69 -5.34 -21.17 -5.28
N ARG A 70 -6.34 -21.75 -5.95
CA ARG A 70 -7.22 -21.02 -6.87
C ARG A 70 -7.99 -19.92 -6.14
N LYS A 71 -8.62 -20.23 -5.00
CA LYS A 71 -9.34 -19.22 -4.19
C LYS A 71 -8.42 -18.12 -3.67
N LEU A 72 -7.16 -18.44 -3.34
CA LEU A 72 -6.16 -17.45 -2.95
C LEU A 72 -5.78 -16.51 -4.11
N ARG A 73 -5.64 -17.04 -5.33
CA ARG A 73 -5.45 -16.20 -6.53
C ARG A 73 -6.70 -15.39 -6.88
N GLU A 74 -7.90 -15.90 -6.60
CA GLU A 74 -9.14 -15.12 -6.75
C GLU A 74 -9.22 -13.96 -5.74
N LEU A 75 -8.71 -14.17 -4.52
CA LEU A 75 -8.54 -13.11 -3.50
C LEU A 75 -7.47 -12.08 -3.90
N GLU A 76 -6.41 -12.51 -4.58
CA GLU A 76 -5.35 -11.65 -5.14
C GLU A 76 -5.95 -10.56 -6.05
N ASN A 77 -6.84 -10.97 -6.96
CA ASN A 77 -7.55 -10.08 -7.87
C ASN A 77 -8.48 -9.07 -7.16
N ALA A 78 -8.87 -9.35 -5.92
CA ALA A 78 -9.84 -8.55 -5.18
C ALA A 78 -9.22 -7.54 -4.19
N ARG A 79 -7.95 -7.71 -3.78
CA ARG A 79 -7.35 -6.91 -2.68
C ARG A 79 -5.92 -6.39 -2.90
N HIS A 80 -5.47 -6.24 -4.14
CA HIS A 80 -4.17 -5.59 -4.46
C HIS A 80 -2.98 -6.19 -3.68
N MET A 81 -2.96 -7.53 -3.54
CA MET A 81 -1.83 -8.26 -2.95
C MET A 81 -1.12 -9.03 -4.06
N VAL A 82 0.16 -9.33 -3.86
CA VAL A 82 0.92 -10.20 -4.75
C VAL A 82 1.15 -11.51 -4.02
N VAL A 83 0.61 -12.60 -4.53
CA VAL A 83 0.77 -13.93 -3.95
C VAL A 83 1.74 -14.73 -4.82
N SER A 84 2.88 -15.12 -4.24
CA SER A 84 3.87 -15.99 -4.88
C SER A 84 3.98 -17.31 -4.11
N ILE A 85 4.04 -18.41 -4.84
CA ILE A 85 4.25 -19.76 -4.28
C ILE A 85 5.59 -20.23 -4.79
N GLU A 86 6.53 -20.44 -3.87
CA GLU A 86 7.87 -20.95 -4.17
C GLU A 86 7.88 -22.47 -3.99
N HIS A 87 8.16 -23.19 -5.08
CA HIS A 87 8.36 -24.64 -5.06
C HIS A 87 9.87 -24.94 -4.93
N PRO A 88 10.30 -25.84 -4.02
CA PRO A 88 11.73 -26.10 -3.81
C PRO A 88 12.44 -26.75 -5.00
N SER A 89 11.71 -27.35 -5.95
CA SER A 89 12.26 -27.94 -7.18
C SER A 89 12.24 -26.98 -8.38
N ASN A 90 11.58 -25.82 -8.28
CA ASN A 90 11.38 -24.92 -9.40
C ASN A 90 11.76 -23.49 -9.01
N GLN A 91 12.85 -22.97 -9.59
CA GLN A 91 13.27 -21.56 -9.43
C GLN A 91 12.31 -20.54 -10.10
N GLN A 92 11.10 -20.94 -10.48
CA GLN A 92 10.09 -20.03 -11.04
C GLN A 92 9.12 -19.61 -9.93
N ALA A 93 8.79 -18.33 -9.74
CA ALA A 93 9.15 -17.11 -10.42
C ALA A 93 9.24 -16.01 -9.36
N ALA A 94 10.19 -15.08 -9.50
CA ALA A 94 10.18 -13.87 -8.67
C ALA A 94 8.77 -13.26 -8.74
N PRO A 95 8.19 -12.82 -7.60
CA PRO A 95 6.89 -12.17 -7.60
C PRO A 95 6.90 -11.06 -8.65
N ALA A 96 5.86 -11.01 -9.50
CA ALA A 96 5.78 -10.01 -10.56
C ALA A 96 6.05 -8.62 -9.98
N ASP A 97 6.80 -7.80 -10.72
CA ASP A 97 7.10 -6.45 -10.29
C ASP A 97 5.78 -5.73 -9.97
N PRO A 98 5.66 -5.13 -8.77
CA PRO A 98 4.41 -4.51 -8.36
C PRO A 98 4.10 -3.39 -9.34
N VAL A 99 2.85 -3.36 -9.81
CA VAL A 99 2.36 -2.31 -10.71
C VAL A 99 2.64 -0.95 -10.05
N PRO A 100 3.27 0.00 -10.75
CA PRO A 100 3.59 1.29 -10.14
C PRO A 100 2.33 2.11 -9.86
N ALA A 101 2.36 2.87 -8.75
CA ALA A 101 1.28 3.79 -8.41
C ALA A 101 1.10 4.88 -9.48
N VAL A 102 -0.15 5.26 -9.75
CA VAL A 102 -0.52 6.41 -10.58
C VAL A 102 -0.38 7.70 -9.75
N ALA A 103 0.86 8.00 -9.35
CA ALA A 103 1.21 9.18 -8.57
C ALA A 103 2.61 9.70 -8.96
N PRO A 104 2.90 11.01 -8.81
CA PRO A 104 4.23 11.55 -9.03
C PRO A 104 5.26 10.89 -8.11
N ALA A 105 6.46 10.63 -8.65
CA ALA A 105 7.52 9.94 -7.92
C ALA A 105 7.95 10.63 -6.61
N TRP A 106 7.77 11.95 -6.48
CA TRP A 106 8.06 12.67 -5.23
C TRP A 106 7.05 12.31 -4.13
N PHE A 107 5.78 12.17 -4.49
CA PHE A 107 4.70 11.84 -3.55
C PHE A 107 4.79 10.38 -3.12
N THR A 108 4.99 9.48 -4.09
CA THR A 108 5.22 8.05 -3.83
C THR A 108 6.36 7.86 -2.85
N ARG A 109 7.51 8.54 -3.03
CA ARG A 109 8.65 8.44 -2.10
C ARG A 109 8.38 8.96 -0.68
N LEU A 110 7.45 9.89 -0.50
CA LEU A 110 7.10 10.44 0.82
C LEU A 110 6.10 9.56 1.57
N VAL A 111 5.20 8.90 0.83
CA VAL A 111 4.04 8.18 1.36
C VAL A 111 4.28 6.68 1.43
N GLN A 112 5.10 6.14 0.52
CA GLN A 112 5.41 4.71 0.49
C GLN A 112 6.19 4.30 1.74
N ASP A 113 5.70 3.28 2.42
CA ASP A 113 6.36 2.60 3.52
C ASP A 113 6.92 1.25 3.07
N THR A 114 7.65 0.59 3.97
CA THR A 114 8.21 -0.75 3.71
C THR A 114 7.07 -1.74 3.42
N PRO A 115 7.12 -2.49 2.30
CA PRO A 115 6.12 -3.50 2.01
C PRO A 115 6.04 -4.54 3.13
N LEU A 116 4.83 -4.95 3.48
CA LEU A 116 4.62 -6.05 4.42
C LEU A 116 4.73 -7.36 3.66
N GLU A 117 5.51 -8.28 4.22
CA GLU A 117 5.76 -9.60 3.65
C GLU A 117 5.38 -10.68 4.66
N TYR A 118 4.64 -11.67 4.19
CA TYR A 118 4.23 -12.84 4.96
C TYR A 118 4.75 -14.08 4.25
N ARG A 119 5.43 -14.96 4.99
CA ARG A 119 5.94 -16.23 4.49
C ARG A 119 5.46 -17.37 5.36
N ARG A 120 4.88 -18.40 4.76
CA ARG A 120 4.46 -19.61 5.46
C ARG A 120 4.83 -20.86 4.67
N ALA A 121 5.54 -21.77 5.32
CA ALA A 121 5.80 -23.10 4.79
C ALA A 121 4.52 -23.94 4.84
N LEU A 122 4.34 -24.75 3.81
CA LEU A 122 3.19 -25.62 3.63
C LEU A 122 3.58 -27.04 4.01
N ALA A 123 2.67 -27.76 4.64
CA ALA A 123 2.85 -29.17 4.97
C ALA A 123 2.61 -30.09 3.74
N THR A 124 3.06 -29.67 2.55
CA THR A 124 3.00 -30.51 1.34
C THR A 124 4.20 -31.45 1.28
N ALA A 125 4.06 -32.58 0.58
CA ALA A 125 5.15 -33.55 0.42
C ALA A 125 6.41 -32.94 -0.23
N ALA A 126 6.25 -31.82 -0.94
CA ALA A 126 7.33 -31.08 -1.58
C ALA A 126 7.97 -30.01 -0.67
N GLY A 127 7.32 -29.55 0.42
CA GLY A 127 7.87 -28.50 1.30
C GLY A 127 7.79 -27.08 0.71
N GLU A 128 6.69 -26.76 0.05
CA GLU A 128 6.45 -25.47 -0.63
C GLU A 128 6.30 -24.30 0.35
N VAL A 129 6.61 -23.08 -0.08
CA VAL A 129 6.47 -21.87 0.74
C VAL A 129 5.56 -20.87 0.02
N ILE A 130 4.53 -20.38 0.70
CA ILE A 130 3.73 -19.25 0.21
C ILE A 130 4.36 -17.96 0.74
N THR A 131 4.70 -17.06 -0.19
CA THR A 131 5.13 -15.69 0.10
C THR A 131 4.07 -14.73 -0.42
N ILE A 132 3.43 -13.97 0.48
CA ILE A 132 2.45 -12.94 0.15
C ILE A 132 3.06 -11.58 0.48
N ARG A 133 3.01 -10.66 -0.47
CA ARG A 133 3.51 -9.28 -0.31
C ARG A 133 2.40 -8.28 -0.60
N THR A 134 2.34 -7.20 0.18
CA THR A 134 1.42 -6.10 -0.10
C THR A 134 1.86 -5.29 -1.32
N ASN A 135 0.92 -4.83 -2.14
CA ASN A 135 1.16 -3.82 -3.17
C ASN A 135 0.44 -2.52 -2.80
N PRO A 136 1.15 -1.47 -2.32
CA PRO A 136 0.53 -0.22 -1.90
C PRO A 136 0.13 0.69 -3.07
N ALA A 137 0.32 0.26 -4.32
CA ALA A 137 0.23 1.14 -5.49
C ALA A 137 -1.15 1.79 -5.68
N ASP A 138 -2.22 1.02 -5.53
CA ASP A 138 -3.59 1.51 -5.71
C ASP A 138 -3.97 2.49 -4.59
N GLU A 139 -3.61 2.16 -3.35
CA GLU A 139 -3.81 3.03 -2.18
C GLU A 139 -3.06 4.36 -2.31
N ILE A 140 -1.79 4.33 -2.77
CA ILE A 140 -1.03 5.54 -3.07
C ILE A 140 -1.70 6.35 -4.18
N SER A 141 -2.29 5.70 -5.19
CA SER A 141 -2.97 6.36 -6.30
C SER A 141 -4.24 7.06 -5.85
N GLU A 142 -5.03 6.43 -4.98
CA GLU A 142 -6.24 7.01 -4.40
C GLU A 142 -5.91 8.23 -3.53
N VAL A 143 -5.01 8.06 -2.57
CA VAL A 143 -4.60 9.13 -1.66
C VAL A 143 -3.93 10.28 -2.42
N TRP A 144 -3.23 10.00 -3.53
CA TRP A 144 -2.72 11.04 -4.43
C TRP A 144 -3.86 11.82 -5.10
N GLN A 145 -4.90 11.17 -5.60
CA GLN A 145 -6.03 11.86 -6.23
C GLN A 145 -6.72 12.80 -5.24
N GLU A 146 -6.88 12.39 -3.99
CA GLU A 146 -7.40 13.26 -2.92
C GLU A 146 -6.47 14.45 -2.66
N THR A 147 -5.19 14.17 -2.42
CA THR A 147 -4.16 15.18 -2.14
C THR A 147 -4.09 16.21 -3.27
N ARG A 148 -4.15 15.76 -4.53
CA ARG A 148 -4.14 16.61 -5.72
C ARG A 148 -5.31 17.59 -5.74
N ARG A 149 -6.51 17.18 -5.34
CA ARG A 149 -7.67 18.09 -5.26
C ARG A 149 -7.42 19.22 -4.27
N PHE A 150 -6.86 18.93 -3.10
CA PHE A 150 -6.48 19.94 -2.12
C PHE A 150 -5.39 20.89 -2.65
N LEU A 151 -4.37 20.36 -3.32
CA LEU A 151 -3.31 21.19 -3.91
C LEU A 151 -3.84 22.13 -5.00
N ILE A 152 -4.82 21.69 -5.81
CA ILE A 152 -5.47 22.54 -6.82
C ILE A 152 -6.21 23.70 -6.12
N VAL A 153 -7.01 23.42 -5.09
CA VAL A 153 -7.71 24.48 -4.33
C VAL A 153 -6.72 25.45 -3.69
N LEU A 154 -5.63 24.94 -3.11
CA LEU A 154 -4.56 25.76 -2.53
C LEU A 154 -3.91 26.67 -3.58
N SER A 155 -3.65 26.14 -4.79
CA SER A 155 -3.06 26.92 -5.88
C SER A 155 -3.97 28.04 -6.38
N LEU A 156 -5.30 27.83 -6.37
CA LEU A 156 -6.28 28.86 -6.71
C LEU A 156 -6.34 29.96 -5.65
N ALA A 157 -6.11 29.63 -4.37
CA ALA A 157 -6.08 30.61 -3.29
C ALA A 157 -4.81 31.49 -3.29
N LEU A 158 -3.81 31.14 -4.10
CA LEU A 158 -2.57 31.91 -4.28
C LEU A 158 -2.59 32.83 -5.51
N LEU A 159 -3.63 32.72 -6.36
CA LEU A 159 -3.87 33.53 -7.55
C LEU A 159 -4.65 34.81 -7.21
#